data_AF-A0A7W1FHD4-F1
#
_entry.id   AF-A0A7W1FHD4-F1
#
_cell.length_a   1.000
_cell.length_b   1.000
_cell.length_c   1.000
_cell.angle_alpha   90.00
_cell.angle_beta   90.00
_cell.angle_gamma   90.00
#
_symmetry.space_group_name_H-M   'P 1'
#
loop_
_entity.id
_entity.type
_entity.pdbx_description
1 polymer ?
#
loop_
_entity_poly.entity_id
_entity_poly.type
_entity_poly.pdbx_seq_one_letter_code
_entity_poly.pdbx_strand_id
1 'polypeptide(L)'
;PSFLQSDFSKITRSLEQKNHSVSLHPFINFRGQILVGEFLFPIQKFSFRQKANFVFIENFPTNSFPKIEIVLERSGSIFNVKEFKIHPSDNGVQGEILYTRLFFAIADMKKCSLHFKDIDFPPFNFGFSEIPLQDMKVILYRAKLFRKLGFIERVFEKTKINVPENITPNEAQQIEILFRGLTEGEFTNPSDSFVTIYNYKVSKSDLQNNFLFSKREFSLEFNEKFFILGQFFEVGKVVIRVEKASVANPRKIRNVKENEVIDELRLNVFDSQIRYTFEKYNNAERLSKNKQKLKRFRDLLQNEEPNFLVSLLDESLAEIDDKSAIETLEALLQYYDFPDRFSVLKPKLQKNQWKVPIALTYPKQEPILLADAFVDMRTGKVEMEISFDELLKKGKKKAKEVFSIA
;
A
#
# COMPACT_ATOMS: atom_id res chain seq x y z
N PRO A 1 40.52 -12.45 -15.68
CA PRO A 1 40.69 -13.61 -14.78
C PRO A 1 42.17 -14.03 -14.67
N SER A 2 42.89 -13.40 -13.73
CA SER A 2 44.24 -13.80 -13.23
C SER A 2 44.80 -12.82 -12.17
N PHE A 3 44.14 -11.68 -11.90
CA PHE A 3 44.69 -10.61 -11.05
C PHE A 3 44.37 -10.68 -9.53
N LEU A 4 43.52 -11.59 -9.06
CA LEU A 4 42.91 -11.47 -7.72
C LEU A 4 43.74 -12.05 -6.54
N GLN A 5 44.84 -12.78 -6.77
CA GLN A 5 45.58 -13.44 -5.69
C GLN A 5 46.60 -12.53 -4.99
N SER A 6 47.23 -11.63 -5.75
CA SER A 6 48.24 -10.70 -5.20
C SER A 6 47.60 -9.53 -4.45
N ASP A 7 46.37 -9.16 -4.79
CA ASP A 7 45.76 -7.93 -4.27
C ASP A 7 44.95 -8.15 -2.99
N PHE A 8 44.42 -9.36 -2.73
CA PHE A 8 43.72 -9.63 -1.47
C PHE A 8 44.64 -9.84 -0.27
N SER A 9 45.79 -10.49 -0.45
CA SER A 9 46.81 -10.52 0.60
C SER A 9 47.39 -9.12 0.86
N LYS A 10 47.41 -8.24 -0.16
CA LYS A 10 47.67 -6.80 0.03
C LYS A 10 46.52 -6.07 0.73
N ILE A 11 45.24 -6.42 0.53
CA ILE A 11 44.11 -5.87 1.32
C ILE A 11 44.35 -6.18 2.79
N THR A 12 44.49 -7.46 3.13
CA THR A 12 44.66 -7.87 4.53
C THR A 12 45.92 -7.25 5.11
N ARG A 13 47.06 -7.28 4.40
CA ARG A 13 48.32 -6.65 4.85
C ARG A 13 48.26 -5.13 4.94
N SER A 14 47.65 -4.43 3.98
CA SER A 14 47.53 -2.96 3.98
C SER A 14 46.58 -2.47 5.07
N LEU A 15 45.58 -3.28 5.44
CA LEU A 15 44.61 -2.94 6.48
C LEU A 15 45.07 -3.41 7.88
N GLU A 16 45.81 -4.52 7.96
CA GLU A 16 46.55 -4.94 9.15
C GLU A 16 47.69 -3.95 9.49
N GLN A 17 48.40 -3.41 8.49
CA GLN A 17 49.43 -2.39 8.71
C GLN A 17 48.87 -1.07 9.28
N LYS A 18 47.60 -0.74 9.02
CA LYS A 18 46.92 0.44 9.59
C LYS A 18 46.28 0.18 10.97
N ASN A 19 45.99 -1.08 11.32
CA ASN A 19 45.32 -1.44 12.56
C ASN A 19 46.27 -2.25 13.47
N HIS A 20 47.00 -1.58 14.35
CA HIS A 20 47.82 -2.24 15.37
C HIS A 20 46.96 -2.85 16.49
N SER A 21 46.36 -4.02 16.24
CA SER A 21 45.89 -4.91 17.29
C SER A 21 45.68 -6.32 16.72
N VAL A 22 46.45 -7.29 17.22
CA VAL A 22 46.39 -8.70 16.84
C VAL A 22 45.16 -9.34 17.49
N SER A 23 44.12 -9.61 16.68
CA SER A 23 43.06 -10.55 17.04
C SER A 23 43.07 -11.71 16.05
N LEU A 24 42.77 -12.92 16.53
CA LEU A 24 42.86 -14.18 15.78
C LEU A 24 41.85 -14.32 14.62
N HIS A 25 41.03 -13.29 14.37
CA HIS A 25 40.33 -13.04 13.11
C HIS A 25 40.23 -11.52 12.92
N PRO A 26 41.10 -10.89 12.11
CA PRO A 26 41.09 -9.43 12.00
C PRO A 26 39.77 -8.97 11.37
N PHE A 27 38.96 -8.28 12.18
CA PHE A 27 37.86 -7.48 11.67
C PHE A 27 38.47 -6.26 11.01
N ILE A 28 38.32 -6.17 9.69
CA ILE A 28 38.83 -5.04 8.93
C ILE A 28 37.68 -4.10 8.65
N ASN A 29 37.77 -2.86 9.14
CA ASN A 29 36.81 -1.82 8.88
C ASN A 29 37.28 -0.94 7.71
N PHE A 30 36.38 -0.60 6.80
CA PHE A 30 36.66 0.28 5.66
C PHE A 30 35.45 1.14 5.29
N ARG A 31 35.65 2.22 4.53
CA ARG A 31 34.53 2.96 3.93
C ARG A 31 34.29 2.48 2.51
N GLY A 32 33.06 2.10 2.24
CA GLY A 32 32.62 1.58 0.95
C GLY A 32 31.39 2.32 0.44
N GLN A 33 31.16 2.24 -0.87
CA GLN A 33 29.96 2.77 -1.52
C GLN A 33 29.37 1.70 -2.43
N ILE A 34 28.07 1.44 -2.29
CA ILE A 34 27.34 0.59 -3.22
C ILE A 34 26.90 1.43 -4.41
N LEU A 35 27.21 0.98 -5.63
CA LEU A 35 26.75 1.58 -6.87
C LEU A 35 25.86 0.58 -7.61
N VAL A 36 24.70 1.05 -8.08
CA VAL A 36 23.72 0.25 -8.81
C VAL A 36 23.30 1.03 -10.05
N GLY A 37 23.87 0.74 -11.22
CA GLY A 37 23.64 1.57 -12.40
C GLY A 37 23.99 3.04 -12.15
N GLU A 38 23.02 3.93 -12.40
CA GLU A 38 23.14 5.38 -12.15
C GLU A 38 22.78 5.77 -10.70
N PHE A 39 22.29 4.83 -9.88
CA PHE A 39 21.93 5.09 -8.49
C PHE A 39 23.19 5.22 -7.62
N LEU A 40 23.38 6.41 -7.05
CA LEU A 40 24.46 6.71 -6.12
C LEU A 40 23.96 6.61 -4.68
N PHE A 41 24.32 5.53 -3.99
CA PHE A 41 24.04 5.39 -2.55
C PHE A 41 25.15 6.05 -1.71
N PRO A 42 24.85 6.53 -0.48
CA PRO A 42 25.85 7.17 0.37
C PRO A 42 27.00 6.23 0.75
N ILE A 43 28.17 6.80 1.02
CA ILE A 43 29.33 6.06 1.57
C ILE A 43 28.97 5.54 2.96
N GLN A 44 29.15 4.24 3.19
CA GLN A 44 28.92 3.57 4.47
C GLN A 44 30.23 3.01 5.03
N LYS A 45 30.25 2.76 6.35
CA LYS A 45 31.30 1.95 6.97
C LYS A 45 30.93 0.49 6.80
N PHE A 46 31.91 -0.35 6.46
CA PHE A 46 31.78 -1.78 6.32
C PHE A 46 32.79 -2.48 7.21
N SER A 47 32.44 -3.68 7.66
CA SER A 47 33.35 -4.65 8.23
C SER A 47 33.56 -5.80 7.24
N PHE A 48 34.74 -6.37 7.30
CA PHE A 48 35.15 -7.54 6.55
C PHE A 48 35.64 -8.60 7.53
N ARG A 49 35.17 -9.84 7.34
CA ARG A 49 35.63 -11.02 8.08
C ARG A 49 35.79 -12.20 7.13
N GLN A 50 36.93 -12.87 7.20
CA GLN A 50 37.17 -14.12 6.47
C GLN A 50 37.08 -15.33 7.41
N LYS A 51 36.36 -16.38 7.00
CA LYS A 51 36.29 -17.67 7.71
C LYS A 51 36.40 -18.80 6.69
N ALA A 52 37.52 -19.53 6.72
CA ALA A 52 37.83 -20.57 5.73
C ALA A 52 37.72 -20.04 4.29
N ASN A 53 36.85 -20.65 3.48
CA ASN A 53 36.58 -20.25 2.09
C ASN A 53 35.51 -19.18 1.97
N PHE A 54 34.97 -18.64 3.06
CA PHE A 54 33.93 -17.61 3.02
C PHE A 54 34.46 -16.25 3.44
N VAL A 55 33.97 -15.21 2.76
CA VAL A 55 34.16 -13.81 3.11
C VAL A 55 32.81 -13.22 3.44
N PHE A 56 32.73 -12.56 4.58
CA PHE A 56 31.55 -11.86 5.08
C PHE A 56 31.83 -10.37 5.06
N ILE A 57 30.97 -9.61 4.39
CA ILE A 57 31.02 -8.14 4.35
C ILE A 57 29.69 -7.63 4.86
N GLU A 58 29.74 -6.79 5.89
CA GLU A 58 28.54 -6.22 6.51
C GLU A 58 28.73 -4.71 6.68
N ASN A 59 27.70 -3.91 6.40
CA ASN A 59 27.77 -2.48 6.72
C ASN A 59 27.39 -2.18 8.17
N PHE A 60 27.92 -1.08 8.69
CA PHE A 60 27.41 -0.39 9.86
C PHE A 60 26.47 0.72 9.37
N PRO A 61 25.15 0.50 9.37
CA PRO A 61 24.20 1.43 8.80
C PRO A 61 24.26 2.79 9.52
N THR A 62 24.26 3.87 8.75
CA THR A 62 24.21 5.26 9.25
C THR A 62 23.02 5.98 8.66
N ASN A 63 22.37 6.86 9.43
CA ASN A 63 21.22 7.66 8.97
C ASN A 63 20.08 6.82 8.35
N SER A 64 19.70 5.73 9.01
CA SER A 64 18.66 4.79 8.54
C SER A 64 19.00 4.07 7.23
N PHE A 65 20.25 4.12 6.76
CA PHE A 65 20.65 3.36 5.57
C PHE A 65 20.51 1.86 5.81
N PRO A 66 20.01 1.05 4.85
CA PRO A 66 19.73 -0.37 5.07
C PRO A 66 20.94 -1.17 5.54
N LYS A 67 20.70 -2.22 6.33
CA LYS A 67 21.73 -3.21 6.64
C LYS A 67 21.94 -4.10 5.41
N ILE A 68 23.19 -4.26 5.02
CA ILE A 68 23.65 -5.05 3.88
C ILE A 68 24.59 -6.11 4.42
N GLU A 69 24.31 -7.36 4.08
CA GLU A 69 25.15 -8.52 4.41
C GLU A 69 25.49 -9.25 3.11
N ILE A 70 26.78 -9.43 2.85
CA ILE A 70 27.29 -10.08 1.64
C ILE A 70 28.15 -11.26 2.07
N VAL A 71 27.80 -12.44 1.58
CA VAL A 71 28.57 -13.67 1.78
C VAL A 71 29.13 -14.09 0.44
N LEU A 72 30.47 -14.14 0.35
CA LEU A 72 31.19 -14.60 -0.82
C LEU A 72 31.85 -15.95 -0.52
N GLU A 73 31.70 -16.91 -1.40
CA GLU A 73 32.47 -18.16 -1.40
C GLU A 73 33.68 -18.03 -2.33
N ARG A 74 34.84 -18.42 -1.83
CA ARG A 74 36.08 -18.49 -2.58
C ARG A 74 36.22 -19.87 -3.22
N SER A 75 36.28 -19.88 -4.56
CA SER A 75 36.64 -21.05 -5.35
C SER A 75 37.95 -20.74 -6.09
N GLY A 76 39.08 -21.06 -5.46
CA GLY A 76 40.42 -20.73 -5.98
C GLY A 76 40.73 -19.23 -5.89
N SER A 77 40.82 -18.56 -7.05
CA SER A 77 41.04 -17.11 -7.17
C SER A 77 39.76 -16.31 -7.48
N ILE A 78 38.61 -17.00 -7.58
CA ILE A 78 37.32 -16.41 -7.91
C ILE A 78 36.48 -16.33 -6.63
N PHE A 79 35.80 -15.20 -6.44
CA PHE A 79 34.78 -15.02 -5.41
C PHE A 79 33.40 -15.08 -6.06
N ASN A 80 32.57 -15.99 -5.57
CA ASN A 80 31.18 -16.15 -5.99
C ASN A 80 30.27 -15.62 -4.89
N VAL A 81 29.26 -14.83 -5.25
CA VAL A 81 28.24 -14.39 -4.29
C VAL A 81 27.38 -15.58 -3.90
N LYS A 82 27.38 -15.92 -2.62
CA LYS A 82 26.45 -16.90 -2.06
C LYS A 82 25.19 -16.24 -1.54
N GLU A 83 25.35 -15.13 -0.84
CA GLU A 83 24.23 -14.38 -0.29
C GLU A 83 24.49 -12.88 -0.43
N PHE A 84 23.43 -12.15 -0.75
CA PHE A 84 23.39 -10.70 -0.68
C PHE A 84 22.04 -10.35 -0.08
N LYS A 85 22.05 -10.00 1.21
CA LYS A 85 20.85 -9.69 1.98
C LYS A 85 20.79 -8.21 2.26
N ILE A 86 19.60 -7.66 2.12
CA ILE A 86 19.29 -6.28 2.45
C ILE A 86 18.14 -6.33 3.46
N HIS A 87 18.33 -5.64 4.58
CA HIS A 87 17.33 -5.49 5.62
C HIS A 87 17.15 -4.01 5.98
N PRO A 88 15.95 -3.58 6.38
CA PRO A 88 15.79 -2.31 7.07
C PRO A 88 16.78 -2.24 8.26
N SER A 89 17.46 -1.11 8.43
CA SER A 89 18.40 -0.93 9.55
C SER A 89 17.73 -0.58 10.86
N ASP A 90 16.54 -0.01 10.77
CA ASP A 90 15.69 0.40 11.87
C ASP A 90 14.23 0.19 11.48
N ASN A 91 13.34 0.40 12.44
CA ASN A 91 11.90 0.35 12.23
C ASN A 91 11.35 1.72 11.79
N GLY A 92 12.16 2.57 11.17
CA GLY A 92 11.79 3.92 10.77
C GLY A 92 11.31 3.99 9.33
N VAL A 93 10.41 4.94 9.05
CA VAL A 93 9.88 5.17 7.69
C VAL A 93 10.99 5.48 6.68
N GLN A 94 11.95 6.33 7.06
CA GLN A 94 13.08 6.65 6.16
C GLN A 94 13.95 5.42 5.87
N GLY A 95 14.15 4.54 6.85
CA GLY A 95 14.91 3.30 6.64
C GLY A 95 14.23 2.38 5.64
N GLU A 96 12.92 2.27 5.70
CA GLU A 96 12.11 1.52 4.75
C GLU A 96 12.09 2.12 3.34
N ILE A 97 12.05 3.46 3.22
CA ILE A 97 12.18 4.13 1.92
C ILE A 97 13.54 3.79 1.29
N LEU A 98 14.63 3.91 2.04
CA LEU A 98 15.98 3.59 1.56
C LEU A 98 16.13 2.09 1.24
N TYR A 99 15.52 1.23 2.04
CA TYR A 99 15.49 -0.22 1.83
C TYR A 99 14.81 -0.57 0.50
N THR A 100 13.57 -0.12 0.31
CA THR A 100 12.81 -0.39 -0.91
C THR A 100 13.48 0.21 -2.14
N ARG A 101 14.12 1.38 -2.01
CA ARG A 101 14.91 2.01 -3.08
C ARG A 101 16.11 1.17 -3.49
N LEU A 102 16.94 0.75 -2.54
CA LEU A 102 18.13 -0.06 -2.82
C LEU A 102 17.74 -1.42 -3.41
N PHE A 103 16.73 -2.07 -2.84
CA PHE A 103 16.24 -3.35 -3.34
C PHE A 103 15.73 -3.23 -4.78
N PHE A 104 14.89 -2.23 -5.06
CA PHE A 104 14.37 -1.98 -6.40
C PHE A 104 15.50 -1.73 -7.41
N ALA A 105 16.48 -0.89 -7.07
CA ALA A 105 17.60 -0.60 -7.96
C ALA A 105 18.37 -1.87 -8.33
N ILE A 106 18.61 -2.77 -7.36
CA ILE A 106 19.30 -4.03 -7.60
C ILE A 106 18.45 -4.97 -8.45
N ALA A 107 17.15 -5.04 -8.19
CA ALA A 107 16.19 -5.85 -8.95
C ALA A 107 16.17 -5.46 -10.44
N ASP A 108 16.15 -4.15 -10.71
CA ASP A 108 16.07 -3.57 -12.04
C ASP A 108 17.39 -3.74 -12.82
N MET A 109 18.51 -3.35 -12.20
CA MET A 109 19.82 -3.41 -12.86
C MET A 109 20.40 -4.84 -12.93
N LYS A 110 19.91 -5.75 -12.08
CA LYS A 110 20.41 -7.13 -11.89
C LYS A 110 21.92 -7.22 -11.59
N LYS A 111 22.54 -6.08 -11.26
CA LYS A 111 23.99 -5.93 -11.01
C LYS A 111 24.22 -4.79 -10.04
N CYS A 112 25.19 -4.94 -9.15
CA CYS A 112 25.68 -3.85 -8.31
C CYS A 112 27.18 -3.98 -8.07
N SER A 113 27.80 -2.95 -7.51
CA SER A 113 29.22 -2.98 -7.15
C SER A 113 29.50 -2.32 -5.82
N LEU A 114 30.48 -2.83 -5.08
CA LEU A 114 31.00 -2.23 -3.86
C LEU A 114 32.37 -1.60 -4.16
N HIS A 115 32.43 -0.28 -4.08
CA HIS A 115 33.64 0.52 -4.27
C HIS A 115 34.27 0.86 -2.94
N PHE A 116 35.60 0.73 -2.85
CA PHE A 116 36.38 1.15 -1.69
C PHE A 116 36.74 2.63 -1.84
N LYS A 117 36.55 3.43 -0.78
CA LYS A 117 36.80 4.88 -0.84
C LYS A 117 38.13 5.30 -0.26
N ASP A 118 38.61 4.62 0.77
CA ASP A 118 39.88 4.96 1.43
C ASP A 118 41.01 3.98 1.09
N ILE A 119 40.77 3.10 0.11
CA ILE A 119 41.68 2.03 -0.29
C ILE A 119 41.65 1.96 -1.82
N ASP A 120 42.82 2.01 -2.45
CA ASP A 120 42.96 1.80 -3.88
C ASP A 120 42.82 0.30 -4.18
N PHE A 121 41.56 -0.12 -4.33
CA PHE A 121 41.19 -1.50 -4.58
C PHE A 121 40.07 -1.57 -5.62
N PRO A 122 40.15 -2.49 -6.60
CA PRO A 122 39.11 -2.63 -7.61
C PRO A 122 37.73 -2.94 -6.98
N PRO A 123 36.64 -2.48 -7.59
CA PRO A 123 35.31 -2.71 -7.04
C PRO A 123 34.94 -4.20 -7.06
N PHE A 124 34.20 -4.64 -6.04
CA PHE A 124 33.53 -5.94 -6.11
C PHE A 124 32.26 -5.82 -6.92
N ASN A 125 32.18 -6.55 -8.03
CA ASN A 125 30.99 -6.58 -8.87
C ASN A 125 30.14 -7.80 -8.52
N PHE A 126 28.84 -7.58 -8.40
CA PHE A 126 27.85 -8.57 -8.04
C PHE A 126 26.80 -8.67 -9.14
N GLY A 127 26.41 -9.89 -9.49
CA GLY A 127 25.30 -10.18 -10.41
C GLY A 127 24.19 -10.91 -9.69
N PHE A 128 22.95 -10.62 -10.05
CA PHE A 128 21.75 -11.14 -9.41
C PHE A 128 20.88 -11.90 -10.41
N SER A 129 20.27 -12.98 -9.96
CA SER A 129 19.20 -13.63 -10.69
C SER A 129 17.96 -12.74 -10.72
N GLU A 130 17.03 -13.05 -11.62
CA GLU A 130 15.73 -12.40 -11.63
C GLU A 130 15.00 -12.61 -10.30
N ILE A 131 14.45 -11.52 -9.77
CA ILE A 131 13.65 -11.55 -8.55
C ILE A 131 12.27 -12.09 -8.89
N PRO A 132 11.74 -13.08 -8.15
CA PRO A 132 10.38 -13.57 -8.36
C PRO A 132 9.37 -12.43 -8.35
N LEU A 133 8.38 -12.48 -9.25
CA LEU A 133 7.35 -11.45 -9.37
C LEU A 133 6.58 -11.22 -8.05
N GLN A 134 6.44 -12.25 -7.22
CA GLN A 134 5.78 -12.14 -5.92
C GLN A 134 6.58 -11.26 -4.95
N ASP A 135 7.89 -11.48 -4.84
CA ASP A 135 8.77 -10.67 -3.99
C ASP A 135 8.81 -9.22 -4.47
N MET A 136 8.84 -9.01 -5.79
CA MET A 136 8.78 -7.68 -6.38
C MET A 136 7.48 -6.95 -6.03
N LYS A 137 6.33 -7.63 -6.10
CA LYS A 137 5.03 -7.06 -5.67
C LYS A 137 5.04 -6.64 -4.20
N VAL A 138 5.62 -7.46 -3.32
CA VAL A 138 5.75 -7.12 -1.89
C VAL A 138 6.59 -5.87 -1.69
N ILE A 139 7.72 -5.76 -2.39
CA ILE A 139 8.60 -4.59 -2.29
C ILE A 139 7.95 -3.33 -2.85
N LEU A 140 7.23 -3.41 -3.98
CA LEU A 140 6.50 -2.28 -4.55
C LEU A 140 5.35 -1.84 -3.64
N TYR A 141 4.65 -2.77 -3.01
CA TYR A 141 3.64 -2.45 -2.01
C TYR A 141 4.23 -1.73 -0.80
N ARG A 142 5.35 -2.23 -0.25
CA ARG A 142 6.09 -1.53 0.82
C ARG A 142 6.54 -0.14 0.35
N ALA A 143 7.08 -0.03 -0.86
CA ALA A 143 7.56 1.22 -1.42
C ALA A 143 6.47 2.31 -1.45
N LYS A 144 5.26 1.93 -1.88
CA LYS A 144 4.06 2.78 -1.88
C LYS A 144 3.65 3.21 -0.47
N LEU A 145 3.55 2.24 0.44
CA LEU A 145 3.16 2.45 1.84
C LEU A 145 4.09 3.41 2.57
N PHE A 146 5.41 3.19 2.48
CA PHE A 146 6.39 3.97 3.22
C PHE A 146 6.59 5.38 2.66
N ARG A 147 6.40 5.60 1.35
CA ARG A 147 6.39 6.96 0.80
C ARG A 147 5.18 7.76 1.31
N LYS A 148 4.00 7.14 1.43
CA LYS A 148 2.82 7.79 2.03
C LYS A 148 3.05 8.10 3.52
N LEU A 149 3.61 7.17 4.29
CA LEU A 149 4.03 7.41 5.67
C LEU A 149 5.06 8.54 5.78
N GLY A 150 6.03 8.61 4.86
CA GLY A 150 7.05 9.66 4.85
C GLY A 150 6.45 11.04 4.59
N PHE A 151 5.41 11.11 3.75
CA PHE A 151 4.64 12.34 3.60
C PHE A 151 3.87 12.70 4.88
N ILE A 152 3.24 11.72 5.55
CA ILE A 152 2.52 11.92 6.82
C ILE A 152 3.49 12.47 7.89
N GLU A 153 4.66 11.87 8.09
CA GLU A 153 5.69 12.36 9.02
C GLU A 153 6.07 13.83 8.73
N ARG A 154 6.17 14.20 7.44
CA ARG A 154 6.47 15.58 7.03
C ARG A 154 5.35 16.58 7.29
N VAL A 155 4.09 16.14 7.23
CA VAL A 155 2.96 17.01 7.58
C VAL A 155 2.92 17.23 9.09
N PHE A 156 3.24 16.19 9.87
CA PHE A 156 3.19 16.19 11.33
C PHE A 156 4.53 16.43 12.03
N GLU A 157 5.57 16.91 11.31
CA GLU A 157 6.93 17.40 11.64
C GLU A 157 7.64 16.92 12.93
N LYS A 158 6.93 16.79 14.05
CA LYS A 158 7.36 16.27 15.36
C LYS A 158 7.14 14.76 15.54
N THR A 159 6.41 14.11 14.64
CA THR A 159 6.06 12.69 14.78
C THR A 159 6.98 11.81 13.95
N LYS A 160 7.70 10.89 14.61
CA LYS A 160 8.40 9.78 13.96
C LYS A 160 7.62 8.50 14.18
N ILE A 161 7.28 7.81 13.11
CA ILE A 161 6.48 6.60 13.11
C ILE A 161 7.43 5.42 13.22
N ASN A 162 7.27 4.65 14.30
CA ASN A 162 7.90 3.35 14.42
C ASN A 162 7.00 2.31 13.76
N VAL A 163 7.55 1.63 12.78
CA VAL A 163 6.83 0.71 11.92
C VAL A 163 6.99 -0.71 12.46
N PRO A 164 5.90 -1.44 12.74
CA PRO A 164 5.99 -2.85 13.07
C PRO A 164 6.46 -3.67 11.85
N GLU A 165 7.02 -4.85 12.10
CA GLU A 165 7.48 -5.76 11.04
C GLU A 165 6.33 -6.12 10.07
N ASN A 166 5.14 -6.32 10.63
CA ASN A 166 3.91 -6.64 9.90
C ASN A 166 2.92 -5.49 10.03
N ILE A 167 2.43 -5.01 8.89
CA ILE A 167 1.35 -4.02 8.80
C ILE A 167 0.12 -4.74 8.25
N THR A 168 -0.95 -4.75 9.02
CA THR A 168 -2.20 -5.40 8.64
C THR A 168 -2.89 -4.62 7.50
N PRO A 169 -3.77 -5.28 6.70
CA PRO A 169 -4.55 -4.59 5.68
C PRO A 169 -5.35 -3.41 6.22
N ASN A 170 -5.92 -3.54 7.42
CA ASN A 170 -6.65 -2.46 8.07
C ASN A 170 -5.73 -1.27 8.40
N GLU A 171 -4.53 -1.50 8.95
CA GLU A 171 -3.57 -0.42 9.21
C GLU A 171 -3.13 0.29 7.92
N ALA A 172 -2.90 -0.47 6.84
CA ALA A 172 -2.61 0.12 5.53
C ALA A 172 -3.77 0.97 5.00
N GLN A 173 -5.02 0.52 5.19
CA GLN A 173 -6.21 1.30 4.86
C GLN A 173 -6.30 2.58 5.69
N GLN A 174 -6.01 2.55 7.00
CA GLN A 174 -5.96 3.75 7.84
C GLN A 174 -4.87 4.72 7.37
N ILE A 175 -3.70 4.22 6.94
CA ILE A 175 -2.63 5.03 6.35
C ILE A 175 -3.10 5.71 5.06
N GLU A 176 -3.81 4.98 4.18
CA GLU A 176 -4.40 5.55 2.97
C GLU A 176 -5.42 6.65 3.30
N ILE A 177 -6.33 6.39 4.23
CA ILE A 177 -7.37 7.34 4.67
C ILE A 177 -6.72 8.61 5.22
N LEU A 178 -5.70 8.48 6.07
CA LEU A 178 -4.98 9.66 6.57
C LEU A 178 -4.25 10.40 5.44
N PHE A 179 -3.50 9.69 4.60
CA PHE A 179 -2.76 10.30 3.49
C PHE A 179 -3.70 11.10 2.56
N ARG A 180 -4.82 10.51 2.16
CA ARG A 180 -5.84 11.18 1.33
C ARG A 180 -6.55 12.29 2.09
N GLY A 181 -6.83 12.13 3.37
CA GLY A 181 -7.39 13.20 4.21
C GLY A 181 -6.50 14.44 4.26
N LEU A 182 -5.18 14.27 4.31
CA LEU A 182 -4.23 15.38 4.29
C LEU A 182 -4.09 16.04 2.92
N THR A 183 -4.25 15.28 1.83
CA THR A 183 -3.91 15.73 0.46
C THR A 183 -5.13 16.14 -0.37
N GLU A 184 -6.26 15.46 -0.18
CA GLU A 184 -7.54 15.64 -0.87
C GLU A 184 -8.56 16.38 0.01
N GLY A 185 -8.50 16.21 1.34
CA GLY A 185 -9.44 16.81 2.31
C GLY A 185 -10.79 16.08 2.35
N GLU A 186 -11.39 15.87 1.18
CA GLU A 186 -12.61 15.10 1.00
C GLU A 186 -12.41 14.08 -0.12
N PHE A 187 -12.77 12.82 0.16
CA PHE A 187 -12.52 11.73 -0.79
C PHE A 187 -13.38 10.49 -0.51
N THR A 188 -13.55 9.65 -1.54
CA THR A 188 -14.22 8.35 -1.42
C THR A 188 -13.20 7.23 -1.43
N ASN A 189 -13.30 6.32 -0.46
CA ASN A 189 -12.48 5.12 -0.34
C ASN A 189 -13.35 3.87 -0.53
N PRO A 190 -12.82 2.81 -1.18
CA PRO A 190 -13.47 1.52 -1.19
C PRO A 190 -13.57 0.96 0.24
N SER A 191 -14.66 0.27 0.50
CA SER A 191 -14.91 -0.43 1.77
C SER A 191 -15.40 -1.84 1.52
N ASP A 192 -15.33 -2.66 2.56
CA ASP A 192 -16.06 -3.92 2.59
C ASP A 192 -17.57 -3.67 2.50
N SER A 193 -18.35 -4.72 2.23
CA SER A 193 -19.81 -4.66 2.20
C SER A 193 -20.44 -4.30 3.56
N PHE A 194 -19.64 -4.20 4.62
CA PHE A 194 -20.10 -3.78 5.93
C PHE A 194 -19.12 -2.84 6.63
N VAL A 195 -19.68 -1.95 7.44
CA VAL A 195 -18.94 -1.07 8.34
C VAL A 195 -19.45 -1.27 9.76
N THR A 196 -18.53 -1.44 10.70
CA THR A 196 -18.85 -1.54 12.12
C THR A 196 -18.42 -0.28 12.84
N ILE A 197 -19.36 0.30 13.57
CA ILE A 197 -19.17 1.51 14.38
C ILE A 197 -19.35 1.12 15.84
N TYR A 198 -18.32 1.34 16.64
CA TYR A 198 -18.34 1.06 18.06
C TYR A 198 -18.81 2.26 18.87
N ASN A 199 -19.54 2.01 19.96
CA ASN A 199 -20.04 3.03 20.89
C ASN A 199 -20.84 4.15 20.19
N TYR A 200 -21.69 3.77 19.24
CA TYR A 200 -22.52 4.71 18.49
C TYR A 200 -23.58 5.34 19.39
N LYS A 201 -23.58 6.67 19.53
CA LYS A 201 -24.62 7.38 20.27
C LYS A 201 -25.78 7.75 19.35
N VAL A 202 -26.97 7.24 19.63
CA VAL A 202 -28.16 7.50 18.81
C VAL A 202 -28.63 8.95 18.95
N SER A 203 -28.79 9.62 17.81
CA SER A 203 -29.31 10.97 17.72
C SER A 203 -30.83 10.98 17.50
N LYS A 204 -31.46 12.12 17.80
CA LYS A 204 -32.90 12.33 17.55
C LYS A 204 -33.27 12.16 16.08
N SER A 205 -32.41 12.63 15.17
CA SER A 205 -32.60 12.50 13.72
C SER A 205 -32.63 11.06 13.25
N ASP A 206 -31.86 10.16 13.89
CA ASP A 206 -31.80 8.75 13.51
C ASP A 206 -33.12 8.04 13.78
N LEU A 207 -33.77 8.38 14.90
CA LEU A 207 -35.05 7.82 15.32
C LEU A 207 -36.22 8.39 14.49
N GLN A 208 -36.22 9.71 14.24
CA GLN A 208 -37.32 10.37 13.52
C GLN A 208 -37.38 9.99 12.03
N ASN A 209 -36.22 9.76 11.40
CA ASN A 209 -36.16 9.51 9.97
C ASN A 209 -36.36 8.03 9.58
N ASN A 210 -36.63 7.14 10.55
CA ASN A 210 -36.68 5.69 10.35
C ASN A 210 -35.42 5.14 9.64
N PHE A 211 -34.29 5.85 9.79
CA PHE A 211 -33.02 5.53 9.14
C PHE A 211 -32.61 4.09 9.46
N LEU A 212 -32.82 3.68 10.70
CA LEU A 212 -32.47 2.36 11.22
C LEU A 212 -33.18 1.18 10.53
N PHE A 213 -34.21 1.46 9.73
CA PHE A 213 -35.02 0.44 9.05
C PHE A 213 -35.13 0.65 7.53
N SER A 214 -34.39 1.61 6.96
CA SER A 214 -34.48 1.93 5.52
C SER A 214 -33.10 2.01 4.86
N LYS A 215 -33.07 1.77 3.54
CA LYS A 215 -31.88 1.93 2.70
C LYS A 215 -31.66 3.41 2.42
N ARG A 216 -30.67 4.07 3.04
CA ARG A 216 -30.45 5.52 2.97
C ARG A 216 -29.00 5.92 3.22
N GLU A 217 -28.72 7.21 3.04
CA GLU A 217 -27.46 7.83 3.44
C GLU A 217 -27.30 7.81 4.96
N PHE A 218 -26.09 7.47 5.41
CA PHE A 218 -25.64 7.53 6.79
C PHE A 218 -24.46 8.49 6.91
N SER A 219 -24.45 9.31 7.96
CA SER A 219 -23.30 10.15 8.29
C SER A 219 -22.97 10.09 9.77
N LEU A 220 -21.68 10.04 10.09
CA LEU A 220 -21.18 10.06 11.44
C LEU A 220 -19.94 10.92 11.56
N GLU A 221 -19.86 11.66 12.65
CA GLU A 221 -18.73 12.51 12.99
C GLU A 221 -17.88 11.80 14.06
N PHE A 222 -16.57 11.76 13.83
CA PHE A 222 -15.60 11.14 14.73
C PHE A 222 -14.55 12.14 15.22
N ASN A 223 -13.92 11.76 16.33
CA ASN A 223 -12.96 12.54 17.11
C ASN A 223 -11.78 13.11 16.28
N GLU A 224 -11.15 14.12 16.87
CA GLU A 224 -10.05 14.91 16.30
C GLU A 224 -8.73 14.16 16.08
N LYS A 225 -8.64 12.90 16.50
CA LYS A 225 -7.41 12.11 16.55
C LYS A 225 -7.56 10.78 15.81
N PHE A 226 -6.62 10.50 14.91
CA PHE A 226 -6.59 9.28 14.10
C PHE A 226 -5.47 8.35 14.62
N PHE A 227 -5.76 7.09 14.89
CA PHE A 227 -4.78 6.14 15.46
C PHE A 227 -4.18 5.27 14.36
N ILE A 228 -2.87 5.38 14.15
CA ILE A 228 -2.12 4.62 13.14
C ILE A 228 -0.82 4.13 13.76
N LEU A 229 -0.54 2.83 13.61
CA LEU A 229 0.72 2.19 14.02
C LEU A 229 1.17 2.58 15.44
N GLY A 230 0.25 2.56 16.40
CA GLY A 230 0.56 2.88 17.79
C GLY A 230 0.56 4.38 18.15
N GLN A 231 0.24 5.27 17.21
CA GLN A 231 0.33 6.72 17.41
C GLN A 231 -0.96 7.45 17.04
N PHE A 232 -1.25 8.55 17.76
CA PHE A 232 -2.40 9.41 17.49
C PHE A 232 -1.98 10.66 16.70
N PHE A 233 -2.68 10.92 15.60
CA PHE A 233 -2.48 12.08 14.72
C PHE A 233 -3.64 13.06 14.86
N GLU A 234 -3.35 14.33 15.15
CA GLU A 234 -4.37 15.37 15.31
C GLU A 234 -4.88 15.88 13.96
N VAL A 235 -5.93 15.24 13.49
CA VAL A 235 -6.55 15.49 12.18
C VAL A 235 -7.74 16.44 12.24
N GLY A 236 -8.22 16.78 13.44
CA GLY A 236 -9.45 17.54 13.62
C GLY A 236 -10.69 16.71 13.26
N LYS A 237 -11.85 17.33 13.22
CA LYS A 237 -13.12 16.65 12.96
C LYS A 237 -13.08 15.87 11.63
N VAL A 238 -13.46 14.59 11.70
CA VAL A 238 -13.61 13.72 10.52
C VAL A 238 -15.08 13.33 10.40
N VAL A 239 -15.66 13.56 9.23
CA VAL A 239 -17.03 13.13 8.89
C VAL A 239 -16.93 11.95 7.94
N ILE A 240 -17.58 10.85 8.31
CA ILE A 240 -17.78 9.67 7.47
C ILE A 240 -19.20 9.74 6.91
N ARG A 241 -19.35 9.53 5.61
CA ARG A 241 -20.63 9.41 4.92
C ARG A 241 -20.68 8.14 4.09
N VAL A 242 -21.79 7.44 4.15
CA VAL A 242 -22.08 6.25 3.37
C VAL A 242 -23.41 6.50 2.66
N GLU A 243 -23.42 6.59 1.33
CA GLU A 243 -24.60 7.05 0.59
C GLU A 243 -25.69 5.97 0.52
N LYS A 244 -25.29 4.70 0.36
CA LYS A 244 -26.22 3.57 0.25
C LYS A 244 -25.98 2.59 1.38
N ALA A 245 -26.59 2.85 2.53
CA ALA A 245 -26.46 2.01 3.72
C ALA A 245 -27.79 1.44 4.21
N SER A 246 -27.74 0.33 4.93
CA SER A 246 -28.82 -0.12 5.83
C SER A 246 -28.24 -0.75 7.08
N VAL A 247 -29.03 -0.81 8.15
CA VAL A 247 -28.60 -1.49 9.37
C VAL A 247 -28.55 -3.00 9.15
N ALA A 248 -27.39 -3.61 9.39
CA ALA A 248 -27.16 -5.05 9.28
C ALA A 248 -27.64 -5.81 10.53
N ASN A 249 -27.69 -5.16 11.69
CA ASN A 249 -28.08 -5.76 12.97
C ASN A 249 -29.35 -5.12 13.58
N PRO A 250 -30.50 -5.13 12.87
CA PRO A 250 -31.70 -4.36 13.25
C PRO A 250 -32.28 -4.74 14.62
N ARG A 251 -32.04 -5.98 15.08
CA ARG A 251 -32.47 -6.43 16.41
C ARG A 251 -31.81 -5.66 17.55
N LYS A 252 -30.55 -5.24 17.40
CA LYS A 252 -29.84 -4.44 18.41
C LYS A 252 -30.41 -3.02 18.53
N ILE A 253 -31.12 -2.54 17.52
CA ILE A 253 -31.55 -1.14 17.44
C ILE A 253 -33.05 -0.94 17.65
N ARG A 254 -33.84 -2.02 17.59
CA ARG A 254 -35.31 -1.96 17.59
C ARG A 254 -35.91 -1.17 18.76
N ASN A 255 -35.25 -1.15 19.92
CA ASN A 255 -35.75 -0.54 21.16
C ASN A 255 -34.86 0.59 21.67
N VAL A 256 -33.90 1.06 20.88
CA VAL A 256 -32.92 2.05 21.31
C VAL A 256 -33.56 3.44 21.40
N LYS A 257 -33.28 4.16 22.49
CA LYS A 257 -33.79 5.50 22.76
C LYS A 257 -32.79 6.58 22.37
N GLU A 258 -33.26 7.82 22.29
CA GLU A 258 -32.39 8.97 22.03
C GLU A 258 -31.30 9.06 23.11
N ASN A 259 -30.06 9.35 22.71
CA ASN A 259 -28.86 9.39 23.55
C ASN A 259 -28.38 8.05 24.12
N GLU A 260 -29.03 6.94 23.81
CA GLU A 260 -28.52 5.62 24.17
C GLU A 260 -27.31 5.26 23.30
N VAL A 261 -26.37 4.54 23.90
CA VAL A 261 -25.13 4.10 23.25
C VAL A 261 -25.31 2.67 22.80
N ILE A 262 -25.09 2.43 21.52
CA ILE A 262 -25.04 1.11 20.92
C ILE A 262 -23.57 0.69 20.87
N ASP A 263 -23.22 -0.36 21.60
CA ASP A 263 -21.84 -0.87 21.66
C ASP A 263 -21.29 -1.16 20.27
N GLU A 264 -22.13 -1.68 19.37
CA GLU A 264 -21.76 -2.07 18.02
C GLU A 264 -22.93 -1.90 17.04
N LEU A 265 -22.84 -0.87 16.20
CA LEU A 265 -23.71 -0.64 15.05
C LEU A 265 -23.04 -1.20 13.80
N ARG A 266 -23.68 -2.15 13.12
CA ARG A 266 -23.19 -2.68 11.85
C ARG A 266 -24.07 -2.19 10.71
N LEU A 267 -23.46 -1.61 9.68
CA LEU A 267 -24.10 -1.14 8.48
C LEU A 267 -23.73 -2.04 7.31
N ASN A 268 -24.70 -2.43 6.49
CA ASN A 268 -24.46 -2.92 5.13
C ASN A 268 -24.19 -1.70 4.25
N VAL A 269 -23.13 -1.74 3.45
CA VAL A 269 -22.74 -0.69 2.50
C VAL A 269 -22.91 -1.26 1.10
N PHE A 270 -23.92 -0.77 0.38
CA PHE A 270 -24.34 -1.40 -0.86
C PHE A 270 -23.58 -0.91 -2.10
N ASP A 271 -22.97 0.27 -2.03
CA ASP A 271 -22.06 0.77 -3.06
C ASP A 271 -20.59 0.47 -2.75
N SER A 272 -20.29 -0.23 -1.65
CA SER A 272 -18.93 -0.50 -1.16
C SER A 272 -18.08 0.77 -1.05
N GLN A 273 -18.70 1.92 -0.76
CA GLN A 273 -18.05 3.22 -0.73
C GLN A 273 -18.26 3.93 0.58
N ILE A 274 -17.16 4.48 1.11
CA ILE A 274 -17.19 5.38 2.25
C ILE A 274 -16.54 6.70 1.84
N ARG A 275 -17.29 7.79 2.00
CA ARG A 275 -16.80 9.14 1.82
C ARG A 275 -16.27 9.67 3.14
N TYR A 276 -15.03 10.15 3.13
CA TYR A 276 -14.37 10.75 4.27
C TYR A 276 -14.19 12.24 4.01
N THR A 277 -14.51 13.06 5.01
CA THR A 277 -14.26 14.50 5.00
C THR A 277 -13.44 14.86 6.24
N PHE A 278 -12.21 15.31 6.02
CA PHE A 278 -11.33 15.80 7.06
C PHE A 278 -11.51 17.31 7.16
N GLU A 279 -12.45 17.77 7.98
CA GLU A 279 -12.90 19.18 8.02
C GLU A 279 -11.75 20.19 8.16
N LYS A 280 -10.76 19.87 9.01
CA LYS A 280 -9.55 20.68 9.20
C LYS A 280 -8.77 20.90 7.90
N TYR A 281 -8.76 19.90 7.03
CA TYR A 281 -8.03 19.88 5.76
C TYR A 281 -8.92 20.13 4.55
N ASN A 282 -10.25 20.10 4.67
CA ASN A 282 -11.20 20.46 3.61
C ASN A 282 -11.37 21.98 3.46
N ASN A 283 -10.26 22.72 3.54
CA ASN A 283 -10.17 24.16 3.32
C ASN A 283 -9.16 24.41 2.21
N ALA A 284 -9.54 25.21 1.21
CA ALA A 284 -8.72 25.58 0.06
C ALA A 284 -7.29 26.03 0.42
N GLU A 285 -7.11 26.82 1.49
CA GLU A 285 -5.79 27.29 1.92
C GLU A 285 -4.90 26.12 2.39
N ARG A 286 -5.45 25.26 3.26
CA ARG A 286 -4.71 24.10 3.78
C ARG A 286 -4.44 23.06 2.71
N LEU A 287 -5.40 22.80 1.83
CA LEU A 287 -5.21 21.92 0.67
C LEU A 287 -4.11 22.43 -0.24
N SER A 288 -4.11 23.73 -0.54
CA SER A 288 -3.05 24.34 -1.36
C SER A 288 -1.68 24.17 -0.70
N LYS A 289 -1.57 24.45 0.61
CA LYS A 289 -0.32 24.26 1.37
C LYS A 289 0.13 22.79 1.39
N ASN A 290 -0.78 21.84 1.60
CA ASN A 290 -0.45 20.42 1.62
C ASN A 290 -0.10 19.88 0.23
N LYS A 291 -0.75 20.36 -0.83
CA LYS A 291 -0.37 20.07 -2.23
C LYS A 291 1.03 20.58 -2.55
N GLN A 292 1.38 21.79 -2.08
CA GLN A 292 2.76 22.30 -2.20
C GLN A 292 3.76 21.45 -1.40
N LYS A 293 3.43 21.06 -0.16
CA LYS A 293 4.26 20.13 0.63
C LYS A 293 4.45 18.79 -0.10
N LEU A 294 3.40 18.23 -0.69
CA LEU A 294 3.44 16.97 -1.43
C LEU A 294 4.29 17.10 -2.70
N LYS A 295 4.14 18.20 -3.44
CA LYS A 295 4.99 18.51 -4.60
C LYS A 295 6.47 18.57 -4.20
N ARG A 296 6.81 19.35 -3.18
CA ARG A 296 8.20 19.42 -2.67
C ARG A 296 8.72 18.07 -2.20
N PHE A 297 7.86 17.23 -1.61
CA PHE A 297 8.23 15.88 -1.22
C PHE A 297 8.55 15.01 -2.44
N ARG A 298 7.72 15.07 -3.49
CA ARG A 298 7.99 14.39 -4.77
C ARG A 298 9.27 14.88 -5.43
N ASP A 299 9.48 16.20 -5.50
CA ASP A 299 10.69 16.77 -6.09
C ASP A 299 11.96 16.27 -5.38
N LEU A 300 11.91 16.12 -4.04
CA LEU A 300 13.02 15.55 -3.28
C LEU A 300 13.22 14.06 -3.58
N LEU A 301 12.15 13.27 -3.67
CA LEU A 301 12.26 11.85 -4.05
C LEU A 301 12.77 11.70 -5.49
N GLN A 302 12.36 12.53 -6.44
CA GLN A 302 12.80 12.48 -7.85
C GLN A 302 14.31 12.74 -8.01
N ASN A 303 14.92 13.50 -7.10
CA ASN A 303 16.36 13.71 -7.10
C ASN A 303 17.13 12.47 -6.62
N GLU A 304 16.46 11.52 -5.96
CA GLU A 304 17.09 10.36 -5.34
C GLU A 304 16.60 9.00 -5.90
N GLU A 305 15.46 8.99 -6.60
CA GLU A 305 14.71 7.80 -6.99
C GLU A 305 14.24 7.89 -8.45
N PRO A 306 14.06 6.75 -9.15
CA PRO A 306 13.50 6.78 -10.49
C PRO A 306 12.04 7.21 -10.44
N ASN A 307 11.58 7.92 -11.48
CA ASN A 307 10.22 8.46 -11.56
C ASN A 307 9.13 7.40 -11.31
N PHE A 308 9.37 6.15 -11.69
CA PHE A 308 8.46 5.04 -11.42
C PHE A 308 8.19 4.85 -9.91
N LEU A 309 9.23 4.79 -9.07
CA LEU A 309 9.06 4.65 -7.63
C LEU A 309 8.35 5.86 -7.01
N VAL A 310 8.62 7.06 -7.55
CA VAL A 310 7.92 8.28 -7.10
C VAL A 310 6.44 8.23 -7.48
N SER A 311 6.09 7.73 -8.66
CA SER A 311 4.69 7.63 -9.10
C SER A 311 3.83 6.69 -8.24
N LEU A 312 4.44 5.76 -7.49
CA LEU A 312 3.72 4.89 -6.55
C LEU A 312 2.96 5.69 -5.47
N LEU A 313 3.38 6.92 -5.16
CA LEU A 313 2.65 7.81 -4.23
C LEU A 313 1.20 8.08 -4.66
N ASP A 314 0.92 8.05 -5.96
CA ASP A 314 -0.39 8.33 -6.53
C ASP A 314 -1.32 7.11 -6.58
N GLU A 315 -0.77 5.92 -6.39
CA GLU A 315 -1.53 4.68 -6.39
C GLU A 315 -2.21 4.45 -5.02
N SER A 316 -3.34 3.74 -4.99
CA SER A 316 -4.09 3.44 -3.75
C SER A 316 -3.58 2.20 -3.03
N LEU A 317 -3.33 2.25 -1.72
CA LEU A 317 -2.90 1.06 -0.96
C LEU A 317 -3.91 -0.09 -0.97
N ALA A 318 -5.20 0.22 -1.14
CA ALA A 318 -6.25 -0.76 -1.33
C ALA A 318 -6.84 -0.61 -2.75
N GLU A 319 -6.67 -1.63 -3.58
CA GLU A 319 -7.30 -1.72 -4.89
C GLU A 319 -8.42 -2.75 -4.81
N ILE A 320 -9.53 -2.45 -5.48
CA ILE A 320 -10.62 -3.41 -5.66
C ILE A 320 -10.14 -4.52 -6.58
N ASP A 321 -10.22 -5.76 -6.11
CA ASP A 321 -9.99 -6.95 -6.91
C ASP A 321 -11.26 -7.37 -7.69
N ASP A 322 -11.12 -8.40 -8.53
CA ASP A 322 -12.22 -8.89 -9.35
C ASP A 322 -13.41 -9.38 -8.49
N LYS A 323 -13.13 -10.02 -7.37
CA LYS A 323 -14.14 -10.47 -6.42
C LYS A 323 -14.90 -9.31 -5.78
N SER A 324 -14.19 -8.29 -5.28
CA SER A 324 -14.78 -7.11 -4.65
C SER A 324 -15.61 -6.30 -5.65
N ALA A 325 -15.22 -6.28 -6.94
CA ALA A 325 -16.00 -5.65 -8.00
C ALA A 325 -17.35 -6.38 -8.24
N ILE A 326 -17.37 -7.71 -8.17
CA ILE A 326 -18.60 -8.50 -8.22
C ILE A 326 -19.48 -8.20 -7.01
N GLU A 327 -18.93 -8.32 -5.81
CA GLU A 327 -19.66 -8.12 -4.55
C GLU A 327 -20.28 -6.71 -4.46
N THR A 328 -19.56 -5.69 -4.93
CA THR A 328 -20.06 -4.31 -5.00
C THR A 328 -21.28 -4.20 -5.92
N LEU A 329 -21.25 -4.84 -7.10
CA LEU A 329 -22.35 -4.76 -8.04
C LEU A 329 -23.56 -5.60 -7.61
N GLU A 330 -23.34 -6.76 -6.99
CA GLU A 330 -24.39 -7.57 -6.39
C GLU A 330 -25.10 -6.81 -5.25
N ALA A 331 -24.34 -6.16 -4.38
CA ALA A 331 -24.89 -5.33 -3.31
C ALA A 331 -25.71 -4.16 -3.86
N LEU A 332 -25.27 -3.53 -4.96
CA LEU A 332 -26.06 -2.50 -5.64
C LEU A 332 -27.37 -3.05 -6.22
N LEU A 333 -27.34 -4.20 -6.89
CA LEU A 333 -28.56 -4.84 -7.39
C LEU A 333 -29.55 -5.14 -6.25
N GLN A 334 -29.03 -5.61 -5.11
CA GLN A 334 -29.83 -5.79 -3.90
C GLN A 334 -30.39 -4.46 -3.37
N TYR A 335 -29.62 -3.38 -3.39
CA TYR A 335 -30.09 -2.05 -2.97
C TYR A 335 -31.30 -1.58 -3.78
N TYR A 336 -31.28 -1.82 -5.10
CA TYR A 336 -32.37 -1.47 -6.01
C TYR A 336 -33.46 -2.56 -6.14
N ASP A 337 -33.46 -3.57 -5.26
CA ASP A 337 -34.47 -4.64 -5.21
C ASP A 337 -34.64 -5.39 -6.55
N PHE A 338 -33.53 -5.63 -7.25
CA PHE A 338 -33.54 -6.47 -8.45
C PHE A 338 -33.90 -7.93 -8.10
N PRO A 339 -34.65 -8.64 -8.96
CA PRO A 339 -34.90 -10.06 -8.78
C PRO A 339 -33.62 -10.90 -8.82
N ASP A 340 -33.59 -12.01 -8.09
CA ASP A 340 -32.47 -12.97 -8.00
C ASP A 340 -31.98 -13.54 -9.35
N ARG A 341 -32.77 -13.36 -10.43
CA ARG A 341 -32.39 -13.76 -11.78
C ARG A 341 -31.37 -12.83 -12.44
N PHE A 342 -31.19 -11.63 -11.91
CA PHE A 342 -30.10 -10.76 -12.34
C PHE A 342 -28.82 -11.25 -11.66
N SER A 343 -27.80 -11.51 -12.47
CA SER A 343 -26.53 -12.02 -11.97
C SER A 343 -25.39 -11.20 -12.56
N VAL A 344 -24.36 -11.02 -11.73
CA VAL A 344 -23.12 -10.39 -12.11
C VAL A 344 -22.18 -11.47 -12.66
N LEU A 345 -21.57 -11.22 -13.81
CA LEU A 345 -20.65 -12.16 -14.45
C LEU A 345 -19.19 -11.80 -14.16
N LYS A 346 -18.28 -12.72 -14.49
CA LYS A 346 -16.85 -12.54 -14.26
C LYS A 346 -16.33 -11.23 -14.90
N PRO A 347 -15.69 -10.35 -14.14
CA PRO A 347 -15.23 -9.07 -14.64
C PRO A 347 -13.98 -9.23 -15.52
N LYS A 348 -13.75 -8.23 -16.35
CA LYS A 348 -12.55 -8.10 -17.18
C LYS A 348 -11.90 -6.76 -16.89
N LEU A 349 -10.60 -6.78 -16.59
CA LEU A 349 -9.85 -5.55 -16.36
C LEU A 349 -9.75 -4.74 -17.67
N GLN A 350 -10.17 -3.48 -17.62
CA GLN A 350 -10.03 -2.53 -18.72
C GLN A 350 -9.40 -1.24 -18.20
N LYS A 351 -8.12 -1.03 -18.50
CA LYS A 351 -7.31 0.07 -17.96
C LYS A 351 -7.29 0.02 -16.42
N ASN A 352 -7.96 0.95 -15.75
CA ASN A 352 -8.01 1.09 -14.28
C ASN A 352 -9.41 0.79 -13.70
N GLN A 353 -10.25 0.08 -14.47
CA GLN A 353 -11.61 -0.24 -14.08
C GLN A 353 -11.92 -1.70 -14.39
N TRP A 354 -12.72 -2.33 -13.53
CA TRP A 354 -13.32 -3.63 -13.81
C TRP A 354 -14.56 -3.44 -14.66
N LYS A 355 -14.54 -3.97 -15.88
CA LYS A 355 -15.75 -4.11 -16.69
C LYS A 355 -16.50 -5.36 -16.22
N VAL A 356 -17.65 -5.17 -15.59
CA VAL A 356 -18.45 -6.21 -14.94
C VAL A 356 -19.78 -6.38 -15.70
N PRO A 357 -19.97 -7.49 -16.43
CA PRO A 357 -21.21 -7.71 -17.17
C PRO A 357 -22.37 -8.12 -16.25
N ILE A 358 -23.57 -7.61 -16.52
CA ILE A 358 -24.80 -7.99 -15.83
C ILE A 358 -25.71 -8.74 -16.81
N ALA A 359 -26.19 -9.91 -16.39
CA ALA A 359 -27.01 -10.77 -17.21
C ALA A 359 -28.26 -11.27 -16.48
N LEU A 360 -29.25 -11.73 -17.24
CA LEU A 360 -30.32 -12.59 -16.74
C LEU A 360 -29.90 -14.05 -16.83
N THR A 361 -30.06 -14.78 -15.75
CA THR A 361 -29.74 -16.21 -15.68
C THR A 361 -31.01 -17.03 -15.42
N TYR A 362 -31.21 -18.04 -16.26
CA TYR A 362 -32.27 -19.04 -16.13
C TYR A 362 -31.65 -20.44 -16.06
N PRO A 363 -32.28 -21.39 -15.34
CA PRO A 363 -31.78 -22.75 -15.29
C PRO A 363 -31.65 -23.35 -16.70
N LYS A 364 -30.49 -23.94 -17.00
CA LYS A 364 -30.18 -24.63 -18.26
C LYS A 364 -30.18 -23.74 -19.52
N GLN A 365 -30.11 -22.41 -19.37
CA GLN A 365 -29.96 -21.47 -20.48
C GLN A 365 -28.64 -20.70 -20.35
N GLU A 366 -28.12 -20.24 -21.49
CA GLU A 366 -27.00 -19.31 -21.48
C GLU A 366 -27.42 -17.96 -20.88
N PRO A 367 -26.55 -17.28 -20.11
CA PRO A 367 -26.84 -15.97 -19.56
C PRO A 367 -27.15 -14.95 -20.66
N ILE A 368 -28.28 -14.25 -20.54
CA ILE A 368 -28.65 -13.19 -21.47
C ILE A 368 -28.03 -11.89 -20.99
N LEU A 369 -26.97 -11.43 -21.66
CA LEU A 369 -26.30 -10.18 -21.31
C LEU A 369 -27.25 -8.98 -21.47
N LEU A 370 -27.33 -8.16 -20.42
CA LEU A 370 -28.19 -6.98 -20.39
C LEU A 370 -27.42 -5.68 -20.50
N ALA A 371 -26.33 -5.53 -19.76
CA ALA A 371 -25.51 -4.31 -19.75
C ALA A 371 -24.15 -4.59 -19.14
N ASP A 372 -23.23 -3.64 -19.29
CA ASP A 372 -21.98 -3.62 -18.55
C ASP A 372 -21.98 -2.52 -17.46
N ALA A 373 -21.30 -2.81 -16.36
CA ALA A 373 -20.95 -1.84 -15.32
C ALA A 373 -19.42 -1.69 -15.26
N PHE A 374 -18.94 -0.53 -14.86
CA PHE A 374 -17.52 -0.21 -14.73
C PHE A 374 -17.24 0.17 -13.29
N VAL A 375 -16.41 -0.62 -12.59
CA VAL A 375 -16.04 -0.38 -11.19
C VAL A 375 -14.62 0.17 -11.14
N ASP A 376 -14.46 1.40 -10.66
CA ASP A 376 -13.14 2.04 -10.50
C ASP A 376 -12.29 1.30 -9.46
N MET A 377 -11.07 0.89 -9.83
CA MET A 377 -10.19 0.10 -8.94
C MET A 377 -9.74 0.87 -7.70
N ARG A 378 -9.63 2.20 -7.80
CA ARG A 378 -9.13 3.07 -6.72
C ARG A 378 -10.26 3.50 -5.79
N THR A 379 -11.43 3.82 -6.32
CA THR A 379 -12.51 4.43 -5.54
C THR A 379 -13.73 3.53 -5.33
N GLY A 380 -13.83 2.41 -6.06
CA GLY A 380 -15.04 1.57 -6.08
C GLY A 380 -16.25 2.20 -6.72
N LYS A 381 -16.06 3.30 -7.43
CA LYS A 381 -17.18 3.99 -8.06
C LYS A 381 -17.71 3.13 -9.19
N VAL A 382 -19.01 2.87 -9.13
CA VAL A 382 -19.71 2.13 -10.17
C VAL A 382 -20.33 3.09 -11.17
N GLU A 383 -19.94 2.94 -12.43
CA GLU A 383 -20.51 3.65 -13.57
C GLU A 383 -21.23 2.61 -14.45
N MET A 384 -22.53 2.78 -14.62
CA MET A 384 -23.35 1.86 -15.41
C MET A 384 -23.45 2.35 -16.85
N GLU A 385 -23.39 1.44 -17.83
CA GLU A 385 -23.64 1.78 -19.23
C GLU A 385 -25.05 2.32 -19.46
N ILE A 386 -26.02 1.80 -18.68
CA ILE A 386 -27.41 2.24 -18.67
C ILE A 386 -27.89 2.43 -17.22
N SER A 387 -28.92 3.25 -17.01
CA SER A 387 -29.50 3.42 -15.67
C SER A 387 -30.06 2.11 -15.10
N PHE A 388 -30.12 1.98 -13.77
CA PHE A 388 -30.75 0.81 -13.12
C PHE A 388 -32.23 0.63 -13.53
N ASP A 389 -32.98 1.72 -13.71
CA ASP A 389 -34.37 1.63 -14.19
C ASP A 389 -34.47 1.05 -15.60
N GLU A 390 -33.56 1.45 -16.48
CA GLU A 390 -33.49 0.92 -17.84
C GLU A 390 -33.04 -0.54 -17.88
N LEU A 391 -32.06 -0.89 -17.04
CA LEU A 391 -31.60 -2.27 -16.86
C LEU A 391 -32.76 -3.18 -16.42
N LEU A 392 -33.56 -2.73 -15.45
CA LEU A 392 -34.72 -3.46 -14.97
C LEU A 392 -35.80 -3.60 -16.06
N LYS A 393 -36.07 -2.54 -16.83
CA LYS A 393 -37.00 -2.58 -17.97
C LYS A 393 -36.53 -3.57 -19.05
N LYS A 394 -35.24 -3.51 -19.42
CA LYS A 394 -34.62 -4.40 -20.41
C LYS A 394 -34.70 -5.85 -19.95
N GLY A 395 -34.38 -6.12 -18.69
CA GLY A 395 -34.48 -7.46 -18.13
C GLY A 395 -35.93 -7.97 -18.08
N LYS A 396 -36.90 -7.16 -17.65
CA LYS A 396 -38.32 -7.56 -17.67
C LYS A 396 -38.82 -7.89 -19.08
N LYS A 397 -38.38 -7.14 -20.10
CA LYS A 397 -38.70 -7.43 -21.50
C LYS A 397 -38.12 -8.77 -21.94
N LYS A 398 -36.84 -9.01 -21.67
CA LYS A 398 -36.17 -10.28 -22.01
C LYS A 398 -36.74 -11.48 -21.26
N ALA A 399 -37.08 -11.32 -19.99
CA ALA A 399 -37.76 -12.35 -19.22
C ALA A 399 -39.07 -12.80 -19.88
N LYS A 400 -39.90 -11.84 -20.33
CA LYS A 400 -41.15 -12.15 -21.04
C LYS A 400 -40.91 -12.91 -22.35
N GLU A 401 -39.89 -12.54 -23.12
CA GLU A 401 -39.52 -13.24 -24.35
C GLU A 401 -39.19 -14.72 -24.07
N VAL A 402 -38.38 -14.99 -23.03
CA VAL A 402 -38.02 -16.36 -22.63
C VAL A 402 -39.25 -17.19 -22.24
N PHE A 403 -40.15 -16.62 -21.43
CA PHE A 403 -41.37 -17.33 -21.00
C PHE A 403 -42.47 -17.41 -22.05
N SER A 404 -42.40 -16.61 -23.13
CA SER A 404 -43.33 -16.71 -24.26
C SER A 404 -42.93 -17.79 -25.28
N ILE A 405 -41.68 -18.26 -25.21
CA ILE A 405 -41.11 -19.27 -26.11
C ILE A 405 -41.10 -20.67 -25.46
N ALA A 406 -41.16 -20.75 -24.13
CA ALA A 406 -41.28 -21.98 -23.35
C ALA A 406 -42.75 -22.35 -23.11
#